data_AF-K4KN32-F1
#
_entry.id   AF-K4KN32-F1
#
_cell.length_a   1.000
_cell.length_b   1.000
_cell.length_c   1.000
_cell.angle_alpha   90.00
_cell.angle_beta   90.00
_cell.angle_gamma   90.00
#
_symmetry.space_group_name_H-M   'P 1'
#
loop_
_entity.id
_entity.type
_entity.pdbx_description
1 polymer ?
#
loop_
_entity_poly.entity_id
_entity_poly.type
_entity_poly.pdbx_seq_one_letter_code
_entity_poly.pdbx_strand_id
1 'polypeptide(L)' 'MRMVSMLVAMLIVGFLVYKQSSKSSDLLAEPGGEHSTVAPPKVPTTPSELQSYDTKMNQYMTDEMEKRKQAIEDAEPE' A
#
# COMPACT_ATOMS: atom_id res chain seq x y z
N MET A 1 -35.25 15.03 2.05
CA MET A 1 -34.20 14.84 3.08
C MET A 1 -33.66 13.42 3.16
N ARG A 2 -34.50 12.37 3.08
CA ARG A 2 -34.05 10.96 3.16
C ARG A 2 -33.12 10.51 2.01
N MET A 3 -33.31 11.06 0.80
CA MET A 3 -32.43 10.78 -0.36
C MET A 3 -31.02 11.33 -0.17
N VAL A 4 -30.90 12.53 0.42
CA VAL A 4 -29.58 13.16 0.65
C VAL A 4 -28.81 12.43 1.73
N SER A 5 -29.48 11.96 2.79
CA SER A 5 -28.83 11.16 3.84
C SER A 5 -28.28 9.84 3.33
N MET A 6 -28.94 9.21 2.35
CA MET A 6 -28.43 7.98 1.72
C MET A 6 -27.14 8.22 0.92
N LEU A 7 -27.07 9.35 0.22
CA LEU A 7 -25.89 9.72 -0.57
C LEU A 7 -24.68 10.01 0.34
N VAL A 8 -24.91 10.70 1.46
CA VAL A 8 -23.87 10.99 2.45
C VAL A 8 -23.39 9.70 3.12
N ALA A 9 -24.29 8.77 3.46
CA ALA A 9 -23.91 7.47 4.00
C ALA A 9 -23.01 6.67 3.02
N MET A 10 -23.33 6.73 1.72
CA MET A 10 -22.54 6.06 0.68
C MET A 10 -21.13 6.66 0.54
N LEU A 11 -21.00 7.99 0.63
CA LEU A 11 -19.70 8.68 0.65
C LEU A 11 -18.86 8.29 1.86
N ILE A 12 -19.48 8.16 3.04
CA ILE A 12 -18.80 7.76 4.27
C ILE A 12 -18.26 6.33 4.16
N VAL A 13 -19.07 5.39 3.63
CA VAL A 13 -18.63 4.00 3.41
C VAL A 13 -17.47 3.95 2.41
N GLY A 14 -17.55 4.69 1.29
CA GLY A 14 -16.46 4.77 0.31
C GLY A 14 -15.17 5.34 0.90
N PHE A 15 -15.28 6.38 1.73
CA PHE A 15 -14.17 6.98 2.45
C PHE A 15 -13.55 6.04 3.50
N LEU A 16 -14.37 5.24 4.18
CA LEU A 16 -13.92 4.20 5.11
C LEU A 16 -13.21 3.06 4.41
N VAL A 17 -13.66 2.61 3.24
CA VAL A 17 -12.97 1.61 2.42
C VAL A 17 -11.63 2.14 1.93
N TYR A 18 -11.59 3.39 1.45
CA TYR A 18 -10.35 4.09 1.08
C TYR A 18 -9.37 4.12 2.26
N LYS A 19 -9.87 4.43 3.46
CA LYS A 19 -9.06 4.42 4.69
C LYS A 19 -8.68 3.00 5.15
N GLN A 20 -9.54 1.99 4.98
CA GLN A 20 -9.22 0.62 5.37
C GLN A 20 -8.16 -0.02 4.45
N SER A 21 -8.09 0.40 3.18
CA SER A 21 -6.99 0.04 2.28
C SER A 21 -5.63 0.60 2.74
N SER A 22 -5.61 1.57 3.66
CA SER A 22 -4.40 2.11 4.31
C SER A 22 -4.00 1.38 5.61
N LYS A 23 -4.65 0.25 5.93
CA LYS A 23 -4.30 -0.57 7.11
C LYS A 23 -4.10 -2.04 6.72
N SER A 24 -3.12 -2.27 5.86
CA SER A 24 -2.57 -3.60 5.60
C SER A 24 -1.64 -4.01 6.75
N SER A 25 -2.13 -4.91 7.60
CA SER A 25 -1.26 -5.72 8.46
C SER A 25 -1.89 -7.09 8.61
N ASP A 26 -1.28 -8.09 7.99
CA ASP A 26 -1.10 -9.46 8.47
C ASP A 26 -0.09 -10.13 7.50
N LEU A 27 1.19 -10.18 7.86
CA LEU A 27 1.81 -11.24 8.66
C LEU A 27 1.68 -12.63 8.02
N LEU A 28 2.57 -12.90 7.04
CA LEU A 28 3.12 -14.23 6.83
C LEU A 28 4.64 -14.11 6.71
N ALA A 29 5.31 -14.18 7.87
CA ALA A 29 6.70 -14.64 8.01
C ALA A 29 6.76 -16.12 7.55
N GLU A 30 7.79 -16.71 6.93
CA GLU A 30 9.27 -16.62 6.98
C GLU A 30 9.81 -17.58 5.86
N PRO A 31 11.12 -17.88 5.68
CA PRO A 31 12.35 -17.15 5.95
C PRO A 31 13.23 -16.98 4.68
N GLY A 32 14.06 -15.94 4.65
CA GLY A 32 15.21 -15.92 3.74
C GLY A 32 15.65 -14.53 3.32
N GLY A 33 16.61 -13.97 4.05
CA GLY A 33 17.39 -12.82 3.60
C GLY A 33 17.00 -11.53 4.30
N GLU A 34 17.76 -11.22 5.35
CA GLU A 34 17.86 -9.89 5.92
C GLU A 34 18.11 -8.84 4.81
N HIS A 35 17.54 -7.64 4.99
CA HIS A 35 17.61 -6.45 4.12
C HIS A 35 16.58 -6.33 2.97
N SER A 36 15.30 -6.17 3.33
CA SER A 36 14.45 -5.04 2.89
C SER A 36 13.06 -5.23 3.47
N THR A 37 12.57 -4.28 4.26
CA THR A 37 11.29 -4.36 5.00
C THR A 37 10.05 -4.42 4.11
N VAL A 38 10.20 -4.35 2.79
CA VAL A 38 9.15 -4.67 1.81
C VAL A 38 9.84 -5.49 0.72
N ALA A 39 9.38 -6.71 0.45
CA ALA A 39 9.89 -7.52 -0.64
C ALA A 39 9.27 -7.05 -1.98
N PRO A 40 10.03 -7.04 -3.10
CA PRO A 40 9.48 -6.65 -4.39
C PRO A 40 8.32 -7.58 -4.79
N PRO A 41 7.29 -7.05 -5.45
CA PRO A 41 6.15 -7.88 -5.87
C PRO A 41 6.61 -8.93 -6.88
N LYS A 42 6.12 -10.16 -6.72
CA LYS A 42 6.43 -11.29 -7.60
C LYS A 42 5.96 -11.01 -9.04
N VAL A 43 6.81 -11.29 -10.01
CA VAL A 43 6.48 -11.14 -11.44
C VAL A 43 5.30 -12.05 -11.79
N PRO A 44 4.23 -11.52 -12.40
CA PRO A 44 3.05 -12.29 -12.73
C PRO A 44 3.39 -13.32 -13.80
N THR A 45 2.88 -14.54 -13.62
CA THR A 45 3.05 -15.63 -14.61
C THR A 45 1.79 -15.83 -15.44
N THR A 46 0.71 -15.13 -15.08
CA THR A 46 -0.58 -15.20 -15.77
C THR A 46 -1.10 -13.79 -16.10
N PRO A 47 -1.90 -13.62 -17.17
CA PRO A 47 -2.43 -12.31 -17.57
C PRO A 47 -3.35 -11.68 -16.53
N SER A 48 -4.07 -12.51 -15.76
CA SER A 48 -4.98 -12.05 -14.70
C SER A 48 -4.27 -11.37 -13.54
N GLU A 49 -2.99 -11.68 -13.33
CA GLU A 49 -2.18 -11.12 -12.25
C GLU A 49 -1.57 -9.76 -12.62
N LEU A 50 -1.53 -9.39 -13.91
CA LEU A 50 -0.91 -8.16 -14.41
C LEU A 50 -1.48 -6.89 -13.75
N GLN A 51 -2.80 -6.81 -13.65
CA GLN A 51 -3.47 -5.65 -13.06
C GLN A 51 -3.11 -5.48 -11.57
N SER A 52 -3.02 -6.60 -10.84
CA SER A 52 -2.65 -6.60 -9.43
C SER A 52 -1.17 -6.33 -9.20
N TYR A 53 -0.32 -6.79 -10.13
CA TYR A 53 1.12 -6.54 -10.10
C TYR A 53 1.43 -5.07 -10.34
N ASP A 54 0.79 -4.42 -11.31
CA ASP A 54 1.00 -3.00 -11.61
C ASP A 54 0.68 -2.12 -10.38
N THR A 55 -0.45 -2.40 -9.74
CA THR A 55 -0.86 -1.73 -8.49
C THR A 55 0.17 -1.94 -7.37
N LYS A 56 0.62 -3.18 -7.16
CA LYS A 56 1.60 -3.53 -6.12
C LYS A 56 2.99 -2.97 -6.42
N MET A 57 3.40 -2.90 -7.68
CA MET A 57 4.69 -2.34 -8.10
C MET A 57 4.73 -0.83 -7.89
N ASN A 58 3.64 -0.14 -8.23
CA ASN A 58 3.55 1.30 -8.01
C ASN A 58 3.58 1.65 -6.51
N GLN A 59 2.91 0.85 -5.67
CA GLN A 59 3.00 0.97 -4.21
C GLN A 59 4.42 0.69 -3.70
N TYR A 60 5.04 -0.40 -4.14
CA TYR A 60 6.41 -0.74 -3.75
C TYR A 60 7.41 0.37 -4.07
N MET A 61 7.32 0.96 -5.28
CA MET A 61 8.16 2.10 -5.68
C MET A 61 7.95 3.32 -4.78
N THR A 62 6.69 3.62 -4.44
CA THR A 62 6.33 4.76 -3.59
C THR A 62 6.88 4.58 -2.17
N ASP A 63 6.68 3.40 -1.58
CA ASP A 63 7.13 3.09 -0.22
C ASP A 63 8.67 3.09 -0.12
N GLU A 64 9.37 2.56 -1.13
CA GLU A 64 10.83 2.58 -1.17
C GLU A 64 11.40 4.00 -1.34
N MET A 65 10.76 4.86 -2.12
CA MET A 65 11.16 6.27 -2.23
C MET A 65 10.97 7.00 -0.90
N GLU A 66 9.87 6.78 -0.20
CA GLU A 66 9.60 7.40 1.09
C GLU A 66 10.56 6.92 2.18
N LYS A 67 10.88 5.62 2.22
CA LYS A 67 11.94 5.10 3.11
C LYS A 67 13.30 5.71 2.81
N ARG A 68 13.67 5.87 1.54
CA ARG A 68 14.95 6.50 1.17
C ARG A 68 14.99 7.96 1.58
N LYS A 69 13.87 8.68 1.47
CA LYS A 69 13.76 10.06 1.94
C LYS A 69 13.92 10.15 3.46
N GLN A 70 13.23 9.30 4.21
CA GLN A 70 13.36 9.23 5.67
C GLN A 70 14.78 8.87 6.09
N ALA A 71 15.43 7.91 5.42
CA ALA A 71 16.81 7.55 5.72
C ALA A 71 17.83 8.67 5.44
N ILE A 72 17.53 9.58 4.50
CA ILE A 72 18.36 10.77 4.24
C ILE A 72 18.12 11.82 5.32
N GLU A 73 16.86 12.08 5.69
CA GLU A 73 16.50 13.03 6.76
C GLU A 73 17.04 12.58 8.13
N ASP A 74 17.02 11.27 8.43
CA ASP A 74 17.59 10.71 9.65
C ASP A 74 19.14 10.68 9.65
N ALA A 75 19.77 10.72 8.47
CA ALA A 75 21.22 10.69 8.30
C ALA A 75 21.86 12.08 8.08
N GLU A 76 21.05 13.14 8.01
CA GLU A 76 21.49 14.53 7.98
C GLU A 76 21.43 15.06 9.43
N PRO A 77 22.50 14.93 10.24
CA PRO A 77 22.52 15.53 11.56
C PRO A 77 22.57 17.05 11.42
N GLU A 78 21.65 17.75 12.10
CA GLU A 78 21.82 19.18 12.40
C GLU A 78 23.12 19.44 13.18
#